data_AF-A0A920SSA3-F1
#
_entry.id   AF-A0A920SSA3-F1
#
_cell.length_a   1.000
_cell.length_b   1.000
_cell.length_c   1.000
_cell.angle_alpha   90.00
_cell.angle_beta   90.00
_cell.angle_gamma   90.00
#
_symmetry.space_group_name_H-M   'P 1'
#
loop_
_entity.id
_entity.type
_entity.pdbx_description
1 polymer ?
#
loop_
_entity_poly.entity_id
_entity_poly.type
_entity_poly.pdbx_seq_one_letter_code
_entity_poly.pdbx_strand_id
1 'polypeptide(L)'
;MEWIDVIQAISDGVMKGSTYAIIGIGFTLIFGVMHKLNLAYAAVSIAGAYASLTLINYFPETNVFIVFLMAVVVSGILGYLVYLLCFRFIPLANPLATLMETRWMLFFIEEIVVHATEACRYLIRRCLSMNISGFGGLQRSGDLLLVDGIGFSLQPHCSCICCTEQGLGIPTRAVAQQPIAARLAGISIEKTNAVPSS
;
A
#
# COMPACT_ATOMS: atom_id res chain seq x y z
N MET A 1 -27.07 23.74 15.82
CA MET A 1 -27.06 22.32 15.41
C MET A 1 -26.38 22.20 14.04
N GLU A 2 -26.79 22.93 12.99
CA GLU A 2 -26.19 22.80 11.64
C GLU A 2 -24.68 23.08 11.50
N TRP A 3 -24.12 24.05 12.24
CA TRP A 3 -22.68 24.37 12.10
C TRP A 3 -21.75 23.23 12.52
N ILE A 4 -22.17 22.40 13.49
CA ILE A 4 -21.38 21.26 13.96
C ILE A 4 -21.39 20.16 12.89
N ASP A 5 -22.54 19.93 12.27
CA ASP A 5 -22.68 18.94 11.20
C ASP A 5 -21.87 19.32 9.95
N VAL A 6 -21.83 20.61 9.60
CA VAL A 6 -21.00 21.12 8.49
C VAL A 6 -19.51 20.95 8.79
N ILE A 7 -19.06 21.32 9.99
CA ILE A 7 -17.66 21.14 10.40
C ILE A 7 -17.29 19.65 10.43
N GLN A 8 -18.20 18.79 10.88
CA GLN A 8 -18.01 17.34 10.88
C GLN A 8 -17.94 16.78 9.45
N ALA A 9 -18.84 17.20 8.57
CA ALA A 9 -18.86 16.74 7.17
C ALA A 9 -17.58 17.15 6.42
N ILE A 10 -17.08 18.37 6.65
CA ILE A 10 -15.80 18.84 6.09
C ILE A 10 -14.64 18.00 6.66
N SER A 11 -14.63 17.76 7.97
CA SER A 11 -13.60 16.93 8.61
C SER A 11 -13.60 15.50 8.06
N ASP A 12 -14.77 14.86 7.94
CA ASP A 12 -14.91 13.51 7.39
C ASP A 12 -14.52 13.46 5.90
N GLY A 13 -14.82 14.51 5.15
CA GLY A 13 -14.41 14.68 3.76
C GLY A 13 -12.89 14.75 3.59
N VAL A 14 -12.21 15.53 4.45
CA VAL A 14 -10.74 15.65 4.45
C VAL A 14 -10.09 14.31 4.81
N MET A 15 -10.60 13.59 5.81
CA MET A 15 -10.04 12.29 6.22
C MET A 15 -10.17 11.25 5.12
N LYS A 16 -11.37 11.10 4.53
CA LYS A 16 -11.56 10.18 3.39
C LYS A 16 -10.69 10.60 2.20
N GLY A 17 -10.59 11.91 1.94
CA GLY A 17 -9.72 12.46 0.90
C GLY A 17 -8.25 12.11 1.10
N SER A 18 -7.74 12.23 2.34
CA SER A 18 -6.39 11.82 2.75
C SER A 18 -6.14 10.35 2.45
N THR A 19 -7.07 9.48 2.87
CA THR A 19 -6.96 8.04 2.61
C THR A 19 -6.86 7.74 1.10
N TYR A 20 -7.71 8.37 0.27
CA TYR A 20 -7.63 8.21 -1.19
C TYR A 20 -6.35 8.80 -1.79
N ALA A 21 -5.86 9.93 -1.26
CA ALA A 21 -4.60 10.53 -1.70
C ALA A 21 -3.42 9.59 -1.44
N ILE A 22 -3.36 8.96 -0.26
CA ILE A 22 -2.31 7.98 0.08
C ILE A 22 -2.38 6.76 -0.85
N ILE A 23 -3.57 6.24 -1.14
CA ILE A 23 -3.75 5.13 -2.09
C ILE A 23 -3.20 5.51 -3.48
N GLY A 24 -3.49 6.74 -3.93
CA GLY A 24 -2.99 7.28 -5.20
C GLY A 24 -1.47 7.43 -5.21
N ILE A 25 -0.86 7.93 -4.13
CA ILE A 25 0.60 8.04 -3.98
C ILE A 25 1.26 6.66 -4.01
N GLY A 26 0.66 5.65 -3.35
CA GLY A 26 1.17 4.28 -3.40
C GLY A 26 1.16 3.70 -4.82
N PHE A 27 0.08 3.96 -5.56
CA PHE A 27 0.00 3.58 -6.97
C PHE A 27 1.06 4.29 -7.81
N THR A 28 1.22 5.61 -7.72
CA THR A 28 2.24 6.33 -8.50
C THR A 28 3.67 5.90 -8.17
N LEU A 29 3.95 5.51 -6.92
CA LEU A 29 5.26 5.00 -6.51
C LEU A 29 5.58 3.64 -7.16
N ILE A 30 4.63 2.70 -7.15
CA ILE A 30 4.81 1.39 -7.79
C ILE A 30 5.09 1.55 -9.28
N PHE A 31 4.32 2.43 -9.91
CA PHE A 31 4.46 2.77 -11.32
C PHE A 31 5.79 3.45 -11.63
N GLY A 32 6.22 4.38 -10.78
CA GLY A 32 7.49 5.09 -10.93
C GLY A 32 8.70 4.16 -10.87
N VAL A 33 8.62 3.07 -10.10
CA VAL A 33 9.70 2.07 -10.04
C VAL A 33 9.63 1.09 -11.21
N MET A 34 8.45 0.51 -11.47
CA MET A 34 8.32 -0.61 -12.42
C MET A 34 8.13 -0.19 -13.88
N HIS A 35 7.74 1.06 -14.15
CA HIS A 35 7.38 1.57 -15.49
C HIS A 35 6.34 0.69 -16.21
N LYS A 36 5.51 -0.05 -15.47
CA LYS A 36 4.50 -0.98 -15.97
C LYS A 36 3.19 -0.80 -15.20
N LEU A 37 2.06 -0.89 -15.90
CA LEU A 37 0.74 -0.69 -15.31
C LEU A 37 0.29 -1.93 -14.52
N ASN A 38 0.16 -1.79 -13.19
CA ASN A 38 -0.35 -2.85 -12.32
C ASN A 38 -1.83 -2.62 -11.96
N LEU A 39 -2.74 -3.27 -12.68
CA LEU A 39 -4.17 -3.24 -12.37
C LEU A 39 -4.56 -4.05 -11.14
N ALA A 40 -3.73 -5.04 -10.75
CA ALA A 40 -4.01 -5.90 -9.61
C ALA A 40 -3.67 -5.24 -8.26
N TYR A 41 -3.06 -4.04 -8.24
CA TYR A 41 -2.65 -3.35 -7.02
C TYR A 41 -3.79 -3.21 -5.99
N ALA A 42 -4.96 -2.75 -6.45
CA ALA A 42 -6.12 -2.59 -5.57
C ALA A 42 -6.68 -3.95 -5.10
N ALA A 43 -6.67 -4.98 -5.94
CA ALA A 43 -7.09 -6.32 -5.53
C ALA A 43 -6.18 -6.90 -4.44
N VAL A 44 -4.86 -6.73 -4.59
CA VAL A 44 -3.87 -7.22 -3.62
C VAL A 44 -4.07 -6.52 -2.26
N SER A 45 -4.30 -5.21 -2.24
CA SER A 45 -4.53 -4.48 -1.00
C SER A 45 -5.86 -4.87 -0.34
N ILE A 46 -6.92 -5.05 -1.13
CA ILE A 46 -8.22 -5.54 -0.65
C ILE A 46 -8.07 -6.96 -0.08
N ALA A 47 -7.39 -7.86 -0.77
CA ALA A 47 -7.16 -9.22 -0.32
C ALA A 47 -6.43 -9.27 1.04
N GLY A 48 -5.40 -8.44 1.22
CA GLY A 48 -4.68 -8.31 2.51
C GLY A 48 -5.56 -7.77 3.63
N ALA A 49 -6.42 -6.79 3.33
CA ALA A 49 -7.40 -6.26 4.29
C ALA A 49 -8.42 -7.34 4.69
N TYR A 50 -8.97 -8.08 3.73
CA TYR A 50 -9.90 -9.18 3.99
C TYR A 50 -9.28 -10.29 4.83
N ALA A 51 -8.06 -10.71 4.51
CA ALA A 51 -7.34 -11.71 5.32
C ALA A 51 -7.19 -11.25 6.78
N SER A 52 -6.92 -9.97 7.01
CA SER A 52 -6.78 -9.43 8.37
C SER A 52 -8.12 -9.26 9.08
N LEU A 53 -9.20 -9.00 8.35
CA LEU A 53 -10.56 -9.00 8.89
C LEU A 53 -11.00 -10.39 9.30
N THR A 54 -10.63 -11.45 8.56
CA THR A 54 -10.94 -12.83 8.99
C THR A 54 -10.29 -13.13 10.34
N LEU A 55 -9.08 -12.63 10.60
CA LEU A 55 -8.40 -12.77 11.89
C LEU A 55 -9.21 -12.15 13.05
N ILE A 56 -9.81 -10.97 12.84
CA ILE A 56 -10.67 -10.33 13.85
C ILE A 56 -11.94 -11.15 14.09
N ASN A 57 -12.52 -11.76 13.05
CA ASN A 57 -13.73 -12.58 13.21
C ASN A 57 -13.47 -13.84 14.05
N TYR A 58 -12.29 -14.47 13.90
CA TYR A 58 -11.91 -15.62 14.72
C TYR A 58 -11.38 -15.23 16.11
N PHE A 59 -10.69 -14.09 16.21
CA PHE A 59 -10.07 -13.60 17.44
C PHE A 59 -10.47 -12.14 17.71
N PRO A 60 -11.62 -11.91 18.38
CA PRO A 60 -12.18 -10.56 18.54
C PRO A 60 -11.35 -9.63 19.44
N GLU A 61 -10.52 -10.18 20.33
CA GLU A 61 -9.64 -9.44 21.26
C GLU A 61 -8.26 -9.12 20.65
N THR A 62 -8.08 -9.28 19.33
CA THR A 62 -6.79 -9.07 18.69
C THR A 62 -6.43 -7.57 18.66
N ASN A 63 -5.20 -7.25 19.06
CA ASN A 63 -4.67 -5.89 19.02
C ASN A 63 -4.64 -5.34 17.58
N VAL A 64 -5.05 -4.09 17.39
CA VAL A 64 -5.10 -3.38 16.10
C VAL A 64 -3.76 -3.43 15.37
N PHE A 65 -2.64 -3.36 16.10
CA PHE A 65 -1.31 -3.47 15.51
C PHE A 65 -1.06 -4.81 14.82
N ILE A 66 -1.57 -5.91 15.38
CA ILE A 66 -1.40 -7.26 14.82
C ILE A 66 -2.22 -7.41 13.55
N VAL A 67 -3.44 -6.87 13.55
CA VAL A 67 -4.31 -6.83 12.36
C VAL A 67 -3.64 -6.04 11.23
N PHE A 68 -3.09 -4.87 11.54
CA PHE A 68 -2.37 -4.06 10.55
C PHE A 68 -1.13 -4.78 10.01
N LEU A 69 -0.32 -5.38 10.88
CA LEU A 69 0.87 -6.11 10.47
C LEU A 69 0.52 -7.30 9.57
N MET A 70 -0.55 -8.03 9.88
CA MET A 70 -1.04 -9.12 9.05
C MET A 70 -1.45 -8.62 7.66
N ALA A 71 -2.11 -7.46 7.58
CA ALA A 71 -2.52 -6.88 6.29
C ALA A 71 -1.30 -6.56 5.43
N VAL A 72 -0.25 -5.98 6.02
CA VAL A 72 1.01 -5.66 5.33
C VAL A 72 1.72 -6.94 4.87
N VAL A 73 1.80 -7.96 5.72
CA VAL A 73 2.46 -9.23 5.37
C VAL A 73 1.73 -9.95 4.24
N VAL A 74 0.40 -10.10 4.34
CA VAL A 74 -0.38 -10.80 3.31
C VAL A 74 -0.37 -10.05 1.99
N SER A 75 -0.57 -8.73 2.01
CA SER A 75 -0.51 -7.90 0.79
C SER A 75 0.90 -7.89 0.18
N GLY A 76 1.96 -7.91 0.99
CA GLY A 76 3.33 -8.03 0.53
C GLY A 76 3.62 -9.36 -0.16
N ILE A 77 3.18 -10.48 0.42
CA ILE A 77 3.33 -11.82 -0.18
C ILE A 77 2.56 -11.91 -1.49
N LEU A 78 1.30 -11.47 -1.51
CA LEU A 78 0.49 -11.45 -2.73
C LEU A 78 1.10 -10.52 -3.78
N GLY A 79 1.57 -9.33 -3.42
CA GLY A 79 2.25 -8.41 -4.31
C GLY A 79 3.52 -9.02 -4.92
N TYR A 80 4.29 -9.75 -4.13
CA TYR A 80 5.46 -10.48 -4.61
C TYR A 80 5.09 -11.62 -5.57
N LEU A 81 4.01 -12.36 -5.28
CA LEU A 81 3.49 -13.39 -6.19
C LEU A 81 3.05 -12.78 -7.53
N VAL A 82 2.33 -11.66 -7.51
CA VAL A 82 1.96 -10.93 -8.73
C VAL A 82 3.21 -10.49 -9.51
N TYR A 83 4.25 -10.02 -8.81
CA TYR A 83 5.52 -9.69 -9.44
C TYR A 83 6.16 -10.89 -10.14
N LEU A 84 6.20 -12.03 -9.46
CA LEU A 84 6.79 -13.24 -10.00
C LEU A 84 6.01 -13.78 -11.21
N LEU A 85 4.67 -13.75 -11.15
CA LEU A 85 3.81 -14.34 -12.18
C LEU A 85 3.63 -13.42 -13.39
N CYS A 86 3.34 -12.13 -13.18
CA CYS A 86 3.05 -11.21 -14.28
C CYS A 86 4.30 -10.49 -14.78
N PHE A 87 5.16 -10.01 -13.89
CA PHE A 87 6.19 -9.04 -14.30
C PHE A 87 7.54 -9.68 -14.65
N ARG A 88 7.90 -10.80 -14.01
CA ARG A 88 9.17 -11.49 -14.27
C ARG A 88 9.29 -12.06 -15.68
N PHE A 89 8.19 -12.54 -16.26
CA PHE A 89 8.21 -13.25 -17.54
C PHE A 89 7.94 -12.37 -18.75
N ILE A 90 7.49 -11.12 -18.57
CA ILE A 90 7.08 -10.25 -19.68
C ILE A 90 8.13 -9.16 -19.94
N PRO A 91 8.79 -9.15 -21.12
CA PRO A 91 9.74 -8.09 -21.47
C PRO A 91 9.04 -6.74 -21.64
N LEU A 92 9.76 -5.65 -21.33
CA LEU A 92 9.24 -4.26 -21.42
C LEU A 92 8.80 -3.84 -22.83
N ALA A 93 9.17 -4.59 -23.87
CA ALA A 93 8.83 -4.30 -25.26
C ALA A 93 7.31 -4.33 -25.54
N ASN A 94 6.52 -5.04 -24.73
CA ASN A 94 5.08 -5.20 -24.94
C ASN A 94 4.26 -4.76 -23.71
N PRO A 95 4.00 -3.46 -23.53
CA PRO A 95 3.26 -2.95 -22.37
C PRO A 95 1.79 -3.41 -22.36
N LEU A 96 1.19 -3.62 -23.53
CA LEU A 96 -0.19 -4.14 -23.65
C LEU A 96 -0.31 -5.58 -23.13
N ALA A 97 0.69 -6.42 -23.38
CA ALA A 97 0.71 -7.79 -22.86
C ALA A 97 0.74 -7.77 -21.33
N THR A 98 1.56 -6.89 -20.75
CA THR A 98 1.63 -6.71 -19.29
C THR A 98 0.28 -6.31 -18.71
N LEU A 99 -0.41 -5.34 -19.34
CA LEU A 99 -1.71 -4.85 -18.88
C LEU A 99 -2.78 -5.95 -18.83
N MET A 100 -2.80 -6.81 -19.85
CA MET A 100 -3.76 -7.93 -19.91
C MET A 100 -3.47 -8.94 -18.81
N GLU A 101 -2.20 -9.31 -18.61
CA GLU A 101 -1.80 -10.25 -17.55
C GLU A 101 -2.16 -9.73 -16.15
N THR A 102 -1.91 -8.45 -15.85
CA THR A 102 -2.35 -7.88 -14.56
C THR A 102 -3.86 -7.78 -14.42
N ARG A 103 -4.63 -7.68 -15.51
CA ARG A 103 -6.10 -7.77 -15.47
C ARG A 103 -6.56 -9.19 -15.14
N TRP A 104 -5.93 -10.21 -15.71
CA TRP A 104 -6.25 -11.61 -15.37
C TRP A 104 -5.93 -11.91 -13.91
N MET A 105 -4.77 -11.45 -13.44
CA MET A 105 -4.37 -11.59 -12.04
C MET A 105 -5.31 -10.86 -11.09
N LEU A 106 -5.81 -9.68 -11.48
CA LEU A 106 -6.86 -8.95 -10.75
C LEU A 106 -8.09 -9.84 -10.55
N PHE A 107 -8.67 -10.38 -11.63
CA PHE A 107 -9.85 -11.24 -11.54
C PHE A 107 -9.59 -12.51 -10.72
N PHE A 108 -8.40 -13.11 -10.86
CA PHE A 108 -8.04 -14.31 -10.12
C PHE A 108 -7.98 -14.05 -8.60
N ILE A 109 -7.39 -12.92 -8.19
CA ILE A 109 -7.33 -12.54 -6.77
C ILE A 109 -8.74 -12.22 -6.26
N GLU A 110 -9.54 -11.48 -7.03
CA GLU A 110 -10.93 -11.19 -6.65
C GLU A 110 -11.74 -12.46 -6.44
N GLU A 111 -11.62 -13.44 -7.35
CA GLU A 111 -12.31 -14.72 -7.23
C GLU A 111 -11.86 -15.51 -6.00
N ILE A 112 -10.55 -15.56 -5.71
CA ILE A 112 -10.03 -16.19 -4.49
C ILE A 112 -10.61 -15.50 -3.25
N VAL A 113 -10.63 -14.17 -3.21
CA VAL A 113 -11.16 -13.42 -2.07
C VAL A 113 -12.64 -13.72 -1.88
N VAL A 114 -13.44 -13.70 -2.96
CA VAL A 114 -14.88 -14.01 -2.90
C VAL A 114 -15.11 -15.43 -2.39
N HIS A 115 -14.33 -16.39 -2.87
CA HIS A 115 -14.43 -17.78 -2.46
C HIS A 115 -14.01 -18.00 -1.00
N ALA A 116 -12.90 -17.41 -0.58
CA ALA A 116 -12.39 -17.49 0.80
C ALA A 116 -13.30 -16.79 1.82
N THR A 117 -14.09 -15.81 1.36
CA THR A 117 -15.01 -15.02 2.19
C THR A 117 -16.46 -15.55 2.11
N GLU A 118 -16.68 -16.70 1.44
CA GLU A 118 -18.01 -17.29 1.18
C GLU A 118 -19.05 -16.29 0.61
N ALA A 119 -18.59 -15.32 -0.19
CA ALA A 119 -19.38 -14.17 -0.66
C ALA A 119 -20.05 -13.33 0.46
N CYS A 120 -19.74 -13.59 1.73
CA CYS A 120 -20.24 -12.81 2.83
C CYS A 120 -19.45 -11.50 2.84
N ARG A 121 -20.10 -10.38 2.50
CA ARG A 121 -19.49 -9.07 2.73
C ARG A 121 -19.28 -8.98 4.23
N TYR A 122 -18.05 -9.19 4.69
CA TYR A 122 -17.65 -8.65 5.98
C TYR A 122 -17.89 -7.15 5.83
N LEU A 123 -19.05 -6.70 6.32
CA LEU A 123 -19.21 -5.31 6.68
C LEU A 123 -17.96 -5.03 7.49
N ILE A 124 -17.20 -4.02 7.10
CA ILE A 124 -16.26 -3.35 7.99
C ILE A 124 -17.15 -2.84 9.12
N ARG A 125 -17.55 -3.75 10.00
CA ARG A 125 -18.13 -3.47 11.28
C ARG A 125 -17.07 -2.59 11.87
N ARG A 126 -17.45 -1.37 12.24
CA ARG A 126 -16.59 -0.41 12.92
C ARG A 126 -16.09 -1.07 14.21
N CYS A 127 -15.18 -2.03 14.12
CA CYS A 127 -14.58 -2.75 15.22
C CYS A 127 -13.75 -1.79 16.08
N LEU A 128 -13.46 -0.60 15.55
CA LEU A 128 -13.00 0.55 16.29
C LEU A 128 -14.07 1.63 16.41
N SER A 129 -15.21 1.29 17.03
CA SER A 129 -15.98 2.29 17.76
C SER A 129 -15.23 2.71 19.04
N MET A 130 -13.94 3.05 18.92
CA MET A 130 -13.35 4.04 19.79
C MET A 130 -14.00 5.36 19.38
N ASN A 131 -15.20 5.60 19.91
CA ASN A 131 -15.66 6.96 20.09
C ASN A 131 -14.65 7.57 21.06
N ILE A 132 -13.63 8.22 20.52
CA ILE A 132 -12.86 9.15 21.33
C ILE A 132 -13.89 10.20 21.69
N SER A 133 -14.32 10.19 22.95
CA SER A 133 -15.28 11.12 23.52
C SER A 133 -14.91 12.50 23.03
N GLY A 134 -15.75 13.04 22.13
CA GLY A 134 -15.42 14.21 21.34
C GLY A 134 -15.06 15.36 22.26
N PHE A 135 -13.85 15.88 22.13
CA PHE A 135 -13.53 17.18 22.67
C PHE A 135 -14.33 18.21 21.84
N GLY A 136 -15.50 18.62 22.35
CA GLY A 136 -16.36 19.62 21.73
C GLY A 136 -17.45 19.11 20.76
N GLY A 137 -17.95 17.88 20.90
CA GLY A 137 -19.13 17.41 20.14
C GLY A 137 -18.85 16.86 18.73
N LEU A 138 -17.58 16.80 18.30
CA LEU A 138 -17.17 16.13 17.07
C LEU A 138 -17.01 14.62 17.33
N GLN A 139 -17.96 13.82 16.84
CA GLN A 139 -17.90 12.36 16.96
C GLN A 139 -16.97 11.78 15.88
N ARG A 140 -15.68 11.61 16.22
CA ARG A 140 -14.67 11.00 15.32
C ARG A 140 -14.55 9.51 15.61
N SER A 141 -14.45 8.70 14.56
CA SER A 141 -14.07 7.29 14.69
C SER A 141 -12.55 7.20 14.84
N GLY A 142 -12.05 6.68 15.97
CA GLY A 142 -10.62 6.59 16.26
C GLY A 142 -9.82 5.73 15.27
N ASP A 143 -10.48 4.84 14.53
CA ASP A 143 -9.87 3.99 13.50
C ASP A 143 -9.22 4.78 12.35
N LEU A 144 -9.94 5.76 11.80
CA LEU A 144 -9.45 6.56 10.68
C LEU A 144 -8.27 7.43 11.09
N LEU A 145 -8.28 7.96 12.32
CA LEU A 145 -7.15 8.72 12.88
C LEU A 145 -5.91 7.85 13.08
N LEU A 146 -6.07 6.58 13.43
CA LEU A 146 -4.95 5.65 13.53
C LEU A 146 -4.36 5.35 12.15
N VAL A 147 -5.19 5.10 11.14
CA VAL A 147 -4.73 4.85 9.77
C VAL A 147 -4.04 6.08 9.18
N ASP A 148 -4.64 7.26 9.32
CA ASP A 148 -4.04 8.52 8.86
C ASP A 148 -2.75 8.84 9.65
N GLY A 149 -2.72 8.59 10.96
CA GLY A 149 -1.54 8.80 11.80
C GLY A 149 -0.38 7.86 11.43
N ILE A 150 -0.66 6.57 11.23
CA ILE A 150 0.33 5.60 10.77
C ILE A 150 0.81 5.98 9.38
N GLY A 151 -0.09 6.28 8.44
CA GLY A 151 0.26 6.70 7.08
C GLY A 151 1.14 7.97 7.05
N PHE A 152 0.78 8.97 7.85
CA PHE A 152 1.54 10.21 7.98
C PHE A 152 2.92 10.00 8.62
N SER A 153 3.07 9.02 9.51
CA SER A 153 4.37 8.71 10.13
C SER A 153 5.28 7.84 9.25
N LEU A 154 4.71 6.84 8.56
CA LEU A 154 5.46 5.87 7.76
C LEU A 154 5.96 6.48 6.44
N GLN A 155 5.16 7.35 5.81
CA GLN A 155 5.48 7.98 4.52
C GLN A 155 6.78 8.82 4.54
N PRO A 156 6.98 9.76 5.49
CA PRO A 156 8.24 10.50 5.58
C PRO A 156 9.38 9.61 6.06
N HIS A 157 9.13 8.56 6.84
CA HIS A 157 10.19 7.64 7.27
C HIS A 157 10.76 6.86 6.08
N CYS A 158 9.88 6.26 5.26
CA CYS A 158 10.28 5.51 4.07
C CYS A 158 10.89 6.44 3.00
N SER A 159 10.31 7.63 2.80
CA SER A 159 10.85 8.62 1.86
C SER A 159 12.20 9.19 2.32
N CYS A 160 12.39 9.38 3.63
CA CYS A 160 13.65 9.84 4.22
C CYS A 160 14.74 8.77 4.08
N ILE A 161 14.42 7.49 4.32
CA ILE A 161 15.37 6.39 4.11
C ILE A 161 15.79 6.26 2.64
N CYS A 162 14.87 6.47 1.69
CA CYS A 162 15.22 6.46 0.26
C CYS A 162 15.96 7.73 -0.21
N CYS A 163 15.85 8.86 0.50
CA CYS A 163 16.43 10.15 0.08
C CYS A 163 17.63 10.61 0.91
N THR A 164 17.99 9.91 2.00
CA THR A 164 19.15 10.28 2.82
C THR A 164 20.44 9.76 2.21
N GLU A 165 21.49 10.58 2.34
CA GLU A 165 22.84 10.33 1.84
C GLU A 165 23.54 9.12 2.50
N GLN A 166 22.94 8.50 3.52
CA GLN A 166 23.62 7.53 4.39
C GLN A 166 23.65 6.08 3.86
N GLY A 167 23.52 5.86 2.55
CA GLY A 167 24.12 4.65 1.98
C GLY A 167 23.62 4.15 0.62
N LEU A 168 22.41 4.51 0.16
CA LEU A 168 21.83 3.88 -1.03
C LEU A 168 21.16 4.84 -2.04
N GLY A 169 20.68 6.02 -1.62
CA GLY A 169 19.86 6.88 -2.51
C GLY A 169 20.61 7.49 -3.70
N ILE A 170 21.79 8.07 -3.47
CA ILE A 170 22.60 8.74 -4.51
C ILE A 170 23.23 7.75 -5.50
N PRO A 171 23.93 6.68 -5.08
CA PRO A 171 24.53 5.74 -6.02
C PRO A 171 23.49 4.98 -6.85
N THR A 172 22.31 4.67 -6.27
CA THR A 172 21.22 4.00 -7.00
C THR A 172 20.60 4.92 -8.05
N ARG A 173 20.39 6.21 -7.74
CA ARG A 173 19.90 7.20 -8.72
C ARG A 173 20.91 7.47 -9.84
N ALA A 174 22.21 7.53 -9.53
CA ALA A 174 23.26 7.73 -10.52
C ALA A 174 23.37 6.56 -11.50
N VAL A 175 23.29 5.31 -11.01
CA VAL A 175 23.27 4.10 -11.85
C VAL A 175 21.98 4.00 -12.67
N ALA A 176 20.83 4.40 -12.12
CA ALA A 176 19.55 4.41 -12.83
C ALA A 176 19.49 5.47 -13.94
N GLN A 177 20.12 6.64 -13.77
CA GLN A 177 20.17 7.69 -14.79
C GLN A 177 21.15 7.35 -15.91
N GLN A 178 22.42 7.04 -15.58
CA GLN A 178 23.43 6.66 -16.56
C GLN A 178 24.46 5.69 -15.94
N PRO A 179 24.34 4.37 -16.19
CA PRO A 179 25.24 3.38 -15.60
C PRO A 179 26.69 3.55 -16.06
N ILE A 180 26.89 4.01 -17.31
CA ILE A 180 28.22 4.19 -17.89
C ILE A 180 28.95 5.36 -17.21
N ALA A 181 28.27 6.50 -16.98
CA ALA A 181 28.84 7.64 -16.28
C ALA A 181 29.12 7.34 -14.80
N ALA A 182 28.25 6.56 -14.14
CA ALA A 182 28.44 6.13 -12.76
C ALA A 182 29.70 5.27 -12.57
N ARG A 183 30.02 4.38 -13.53
CA ARG A 183 31.28 3.61 -13.52
C ARG A 183 32.50 4.51 -13.64
N LEU A 184 32.43 5.52 -14.50
CA LEU A 184 33.52 6.49 -14.69
C LEU A 184 33.73 7.38 -13.45
N ALA A 185 32.68 7.61 -12.66
CA ALA A 185 32.74 8.32 -11.38
C ALA A 185 33.21 7.45 -10.20
N GLY A 186 33.62 6.19 -10.44
CA GLY A 186 34.15 5.29 -9.40
C GLY A 186 33.07 4.55 -8.59
N ILE A 187 31.80 4.60 -8.99
CA ILE A 187 30.71 3.89 -8.32
C ILE A 187 30.62 2.46 -8.88
N SER A 188 30.91 1.47 -8.04
CA SER A 188 30.88 0.06 -8.43
C SER A 188 29.44 -0.45 -8.58
N ILE A 189 28.96 -0.56 -9.82
CA ILE A 189 27.61 -1.07 -10.16
C ILE A 189 27.34 -2.44 -9.54
N GLU A 190 28.35 -3.33 -9.51
CA GLU A 190 28.19 -4.69 -8.98
C GLU A 190 27.85 -4.69 -7.48
N LYS A 191 28.42 -3.78 -6.68
CA LYS A 191 28.06 -3.66 -5.26
C LYS A 191 26.68 -3.03 -5.08
N THR A 192 26.31 -2.06 -5.92
CA THR A 192 24.99 -1.41 -5.87
C THR A 192 23.86 -2.34 -6.32
N ASN A 193 24.09 -3.20 -7.31
CA ASN A 193 23.13 -4.23 -7.76
C ASN A 193 23.13 -5.51 -6.91
N ALA A 194 24.19 -5.77 -6.15
CA ALA A 194 24.28 -6.93 -5.25
C ALA A 194 23.66 -6.69 -3.88
N VAL A 195 23.33 -5.43 -3.52
CA VAL A 195 22.35 -5.18 -2.46
C VAL A 195 21.01 -5.61 -3.05
N PRO A 196 20.43 -6.74 -2.62
CA PRO A 196 19.07 -7.04 -3.00
C PRO A 196 18.25 -5.86 -2.48
N SER A 197 17.35 -5.34 -3.31
CA SER A 197 16.20 -4.61 -2.79
C SER A 197 15.47 -5.55 -1.82
N SER A 198 15.89 -5.56 -0.55
CA SER A 198 15.15 -6.06 0.60
C SER A 198 14.48 -4.87 1.26
#